data_AF-A0A9D7T142-F1
#
_entry.id   AF-A0A9D7T142-F1
#
_cell.length_a   1.000
_cell.length_b   1.000
_cell.length_c   1.000
_cell.angle_alpha   90.00
_cell.angle_beta   90.00
_cell.angle_gamma   90.00
#
_symmetry.space_group_name_H-M   'P 1'
#
loop_
_entity.id
_entity.type
_entity.pdbx_description
1 polymer ?
#
loop_
_entity_poly.entity_id
_entity_poly.type
_entity_poly.pdbx_seq_one_letter_code
_entity_poly.pdbx_strand_id
1 'polypeptide(L)'
;MNTPASQPTDDANAVFDVRPIPSRVKHAQIFQRWLDLLVGHYFVLLNDHDPVPLRYQFEAEFPGAFSWEYLEKGPDEFRVKITKLRAVTAPVAH
;
A
#
# COMPACT_ATOMS: atom_id res chain seq x y z
N MET A 1 1.75 7.87 -34.76
CA MET A 1 3.05 8.27 -34.18
C MET A 1 2.78 8.77 -32.76
N ASN A 2 3.32 8.02 -31.78
CA ASN A 2 3.52 8.32 -30.35
C ASN A 2 2.30 8.76 -29.52
N THR A 3 1.56 7.78 -29.02
CA THR A 3 0.66 7.92 -27.86
C THR A 3 1.53 7.95 -26.59
N PRO A 4 1.58 9.02 -25.78
CA PRO A 4 2.17 8.94 -24.45
C PRO A 4 1.14 8.38 -23.47
N ALA A 5 0.79 7.10 -23.62
CA ALA A 5 -0.02 6.38 -22.63
C ALA A 5 0.90 5.59 -21.70
N SER A 6 1.80 6.28 -20.98
CA SER A 6 2.65 5.69 -19.93
C SER A 6 3.35 6.81 -19.15
N GLN A 7 2.57 7.65 -18.47
CA GLN A 7 3.05 8.14 -17.18
C GLN A 7 2.36 7.25 -16.15
N PRO A 8 3.03 6.22 -15.59
CA PRO A 8 2.66 5.86 -14.23
C PRO A 8 2.89 7.14 -13.44
N THR A 9 1.83 7.73 -12.93
CA THR A 9 1.89 8.82 -11.96
C THR A 9 2.65 8.26 -10.76
N ASP A 10 3.97 8.33 -10.83
CA ASP A 10 4.86 8.21 -9.69
C ASP A 10 4.61 9.49 -8.90
N ASP A 11 3.51 9.49 -8.14
CA ASP A 11 3.32 10.44 -7.07
C ASP A 11 4.43 10.14 -6.06
N ALA A 12 5.64 10.63 -6.33
CA ALA A 12 6.80 10.49 -5.47
C ALA A 12 6.51 10.97 -4.04
N ASN A 13 5.44 11.76 -3.85
CA ASN A 13 4.95 12.23 -2.57
C ASN A 13 4.10 11.19 -1.78
N ALA A 14 3.64 10.11 -2.42
CA ALA A 14 2.82 9.05 -1.84
C ALA A 14 3.59 7.72 -1.63
N VAL A 15 4.88 7.66 -1.98
CA VAL A 15 5.71 6.48 -1.76
C VAL A 15 6.03 6.34 -0.26
N PHE A 16 5.82 5.15 0.27
CA PHE A 16 6.15 4.77 1.64
C PHE A 16 7.22 3.68 1.63
N ASP A 17 8.46 4.10 1.84
CA ASP A 17 9.62 3.23 1.89
C ASP A 17 9.72 2.54 3.26
N VAL A 18 9.53 1.22 3.27
CA VAL A 18 9.54 0.39 4.50
C VAL A 18 10.76 -0.52 4.60
N ARG A 19 11.71 -0.37 3.67
CA ARG A 19 13.01 -1.04 3.70
C ARG A 19 13.83 -0.73 4.96
N PRO A 20 13.90 0.52 5.47
CA PRO A 20 14.62 0.83 6.71
C PRO A 20 13.83 0.46 7.96
N ILE A 21 12.55 0.08 7.83
CA ILE A 21 11.69 -0.18 8.99
C ILE A 21 11.75 -1.68 9.34
N PRO A 22 12.07 -2.04 10.59
CA PRO A 22 12.07 -3.43 11.02
C PRO A 22 10.68 -4.07 10.84
N SER A 23 10.64 -5.33 10.40
CA SER A 23 9.39 -6.02 10.02
C SER A 23 8.29 -5.98 11.06
N ARG A 24 8.65 -6.00 12.35
CA ARG A 24 7.71 -5.92 13.46
C ARG A 24 6.96 -4.58 13.51
N VAL A 25 7.61 -3.49 13.12
CA VAL A 25 7.05 -2.12 13.14
C VAL A 25 6.47 -1.75 11.79
N LYS A 26 7.06 -2.26 10.69
CA LYS A 26 6.63 -1.91 9.34
C LYS A 26 5.16 -2.26 9.11
N HIS A 27 4.69 -3.43 9.53
CA HIS A 27 3.28 -3.81 9.34
C HIS A 27 2.35 -2.82 10.04
N ALA A 28 2.61 -2.52 11.32
CA ALA A 28 1.82 -1.55 12.08
C ALA A 28 1.82 -0.17 11.40
N GLN A 29 2.97 0.32 10.95
CA GLN A 29 3.08 1.61 10.25
C GLN A 29 2.28 1.63 8.95
N ILE A 30 2.32 0.55 8.15
CA ILE A 30 1.59 0.47 6.87
C ILE A 30 0.08 0.48 7.13
N PHE A 31 -0.38 -0.29 8.12
CA PHE A 31 -1.77 -0.31 8.54
C PHE A 31 -2.23 1.06 9.04
N GLN A 32 -1.47 1.68 9.95
CA GLN A 32 -1.78 3.02 10.48
C GLN A 32 -1.85 4.04 9.35
N ARG A 33 -0.88 4.04 8.43
CA ARG A 33 -0.85 4.95 7.29
C ARG A 33 -2.04 4.75 6.37
N TRP A 34 -2.43 3.50 6.09
CA TRP A 34 -3.64 3.22 5.31
C TRP A 34 -4.94 3.58 6.03
N LEU A 35 -5.00 3.36 7.34
CA LEU A 35 -6.14 3.75 8.18
C LEU A 35 -6.33 5.26 8.20
N ASP A 36 -5.23 6.02 8.25
CA ASP A 36 -5.21 7.49 8.22
C ASP A 36 -5.59 8.06 6.83
N LEU A 37 -5.40 7.29 5.75
CA LEU A 37 -5.80 7.73 4.42
C LEU A 37 -7.30 8.00 4.32
N LEU A 38 -7.64 9.00 3.53
CA LEU A 38 -9.01 9.28 3.12
C LEU A 38 -9.45 8.29 2.02
N VAL A 39 -10.76 8.07 1.92
CA VAL A 39 -11.34 7.24 0.86
C VAL A 39 -11.06 7.87 -0.50
N GLY A 40 -10.61 7.06 -1.45
CA GLY A 40 -10.17 7.50 -2.78
C GLY A 40 -8.68 7.84 -2.87
N HIS A 41 -7.98 7.95 -1.73
CA HIS A 41 -6.53 8.14 -1.72
C HIS A 41 -5.78 6.81 -1.73
N TYR A 42 -4.52 6.90 -2.14
CA TYR A 42 -3.61 5.76 -2.21
C TYR A 42 -2.21 6.15 -1.77
N PHE A 43 -1.41 5.13 -1.51
CA PHE A 43 0.03 5.25 -1.31
C PHE A 43 0.73 4.06 -1.98
N VAL A 44 2.01 4.24 -2.28
CA VAL A 44 2.84 3.19 -2.88
C VAL A 44 3.76 2.64 -1.82
N LEU A 45 3.51 1.42 -1.38
CA LEU A 45 4.38 0.67 -0.49
C LEU A 45 5.62 0.20 -1.26
N LEU A 46 6.81 0.60 -0.83
CA LEU A 46 8.08 0.12 -1.35
C LEU A 46 8.73 -0.83 -0.32
N ASN A 47 8.83 -2.11 -0.68
CA ASN A 47 9.39 -3.17 0.17
C ASN A 47 10.50 -3.93 -0.58
N ASP A 48 11.44 -4.46 0.19
CA ASP A 48 12.59 -5.25 -0.31
C ASP A 48 12.21 -6.72 -0.65
N HIS A 49 11.01 -7.15 -0.27
CA HIS A 49 10.47 -8.49 -0.54
C HIS A 49 8.98 -8.43 -0.85
N ASP A 50 8.40 -9.51 -1.38
CA ASP A 50 6.97 -9.55 -1.69
C ASP A 50 6.12 -9.46 -0.39
N PRO A 51 5.25 -8.44 -0.24
CA PRO A 51 4.41 -8.26 0.92
C PRO A 51 3.12 -9.12 0.89
N VAL A 52 3.19 -10.36 0.38
CA VAL A 52 2.10 -11.36 0.41
C VAL A 52 1.41 -11.45 1.78
N PRO A 53 2.11 -11.67 2.91
CA PRO A 53 1.44 -11.85 4.21
C PRO A 53 0.65 -10.59 4.62
N LEU A 54 1.15 -9.41 4.26
CA LEU A 54 0.49 -8.16 4.53
C LEU A 54 -0.82 -8.06 3.74
N ARG A 55 -0.81 -8.43 2.44
CA ARG A 55 -2.02 -8.45 1.61
C ARG A 55 -3.11 -9.33 2.22
N TYR A 56 -2.76 -10.54 2.65
CA TYR A 56 -3.72 -11.45 3.27
C TYR A 56 -4.31 -10.88 4.55
N GLN A 57 -3.49 -10.20 5.37
CA GLN A 57 -3.97 -9.55 6.58
C GLN A 57 -4.95 -8.40 6.28
N PHE A 58 -4.65 -7.59 5.26
CA PHE A 58 -5.58 -6.56 4.76
C PHE A 58 -6.89 -7.16 4.26
N GLU A 59 -6.82 -8.26 3.51
CA GLU A 59 -8.02 -8.94 2.99
C GLU A 59 -8.89 -9.52 4.11
N ALA A 60 -8.26 -10.04 5.15
CA ALA A 60 -8.95 -10.58 6.32
C ALA A 60 -9.59 -9.48 7.20
N GLU A 61 -8.88 -8.38 7.43
CA GLU A 61 -9.38 -7.28 8.29
C GLU A 61 -10.32 -6.32 7.54
N PHE A 62 -10.07 -6.07 6.26
CA PHE A 62 -10.73 -5.03 5.46
C PHE A 62 -11.20 -5.54 4.07
N PRO A 63 -12.01 -6.60 4.01
CA PRO A 63 -12.44 -7.19 2.75
C PRO A 63 -13.20 -6.17 1.89
N GLY A 64 -12.74 -5.94 0.66
CA GLY A 64 -13.37 -5.04 -0.31
C GLY A 64 -13.29 -3.54 0.04
N ALA A 65 -12.48 -3.16 1.03
CA ALA A 65 -12.27 -1.77 1.41
C ALA A 65 -10.94 -1.18 0.93
N PHE A 66 -10.04 -2.02 0.39
CA PHE A 66 -8.79 -1.60 -0.24
C PHE A 66 -8.67 -2.17 -1.66
N SER A 67 -7.82 -1.54 -2.48
CA SER A 67 -7.31 -2.10 -3.73
C SER A 67 -5.82 -2.37 -3.58
N TRP A 68 -5.36 -3.46 -4.18
CA TRP A 68 -3.97 -3.89 -4.13
C TRP A 68 -3.44 -4.09 -5.55
N GLU A 69 -2.61 -3.17 -6.00
CA GLU A 69 -2.07 -3.15 -7.35
C GLU A 69 -0.54 -3.20 -7.29
N TYR A 70 0.07 -4.17 -7.95
CA TYR A 70 1.52 -4.25 -8.04
C TYR A 70 1.99 -3.35 -9.18
N LEU A 71 2.74 -2.31 -8.83
CA LEU A 71 3.37 -1.42 -9.81
C LEU A 71 4.71 -1.98 -10.27
N GLU A 72 5.46 -2.57 -9.34
CA GLU A 72 6.79 -3.14 -9.62
C GLU A 72 6.99 -4.41 -8.82
N LYS A 73 7.52 -5.44 -9.49
CA LYS A 73 7.94 -6.71 -8.90
C LYS A 73 9.34 -7.03 -9.39
N GLY A 74 10.33 -6.31 -8.87
CA GLY A 74 11.74 -6.58 -9.10
C GLY A 74 12.29 -7.59 -8.07
N PRO A 75 13.45 -8.19 -8.34
CA PRO A 75 14.15 -9.03 -7.35
C PRO A 75 14.63 -8.23 -6.13
N ASP A 76 14.89 -6.93 -6.29
CA ASP A 76 15.38 -6.04 -5.24
C ASP A 76 14.32 -5.02 -4.74
N GLU A 77 13.27 -4.77 -5.53
CA GLU A 77 12.28 -3.72 -5.25
C GLU A 77 10.86 -4.16 -5.59
N PHE A 78 9.97 -4.12 -4.59
CA PHE A 78 8.54 -4.37 -4.75
C PHE A 78 7.76 -3.10 -4.46
N ARG A 79 7.09 -2.56 -5.48
CA ARG A 79 6.19 -1.41 -5.36
C ARG A 79 4.75 -1.88 -5.44
N VAL A 80 4.00 -1.63 -4.39
CA VAL A 80 2.58 -1.97 -4.30
C VAL A 80 1.77 -0.71 -4.03
N LYS A 81 0.89 -0.36 -4.96
CA LYS A 81 -0.11 0.68 -4.76
C LYS A 81 -1.27 0.12 -3.96
N ILE A 82 -1.48 0.70 -2.77
CA ILE A 82 -2.59 0.37 -1.89
C ILE A 82 -3.54 1.56 -1.87
N THR A 83 -4.73 1.38 -2.42
CA THR A 83 -5.77 2.41 -2.49
C THR A 83 -6.85 2.14 -1.46
N LYS A 84 -7.31 3.15 -0.74
CA LYS A 84 -8.46 3.03 0.16
C LYS A 84 -9.75 3.25 -0.63
N LEU A 85 -10.54 2.20 -0.79
CA LEU A 85 -11.80 2.23 -1.55
C LEU A 85 -13.01 2.56 -0.66
N ARG A 86 -12.95 2.23 0.63
CA ARG A 86 -14.01 2.55 1.60
C ARG A 86 -13.46 3.09 2.90
N ALA A 87 -14.28 3.90 3.57
CA ALA A 87 -14.02 4.29 4.94
C ALA A 87 -14.23 3.05 5.79
N VAL A 88 -13.16 2.60 6.43
CA VAL A 88 -13.24 1.61 7.49
C VAL A 88 -13.03 2.37 8.79
N THR A 89 -13.91 2.11 9.74
CA THR A 89 -13.68 2.55 11.11
C THR A 89 -12.67 1.57 11.68
N ALA A 90 -11.49 2.03 12.09
CA ALA A 90 -10.59 1.19 12.87
C ALA A 90 -11.40 0.64 14.07
N PRO A 91 -11.29 -0.66 14.39
CA PRO A 91 -11.99 -1.18 15.56
C PRO A 91 -11.51 -0.36 16.76
N VAL A 92 -12.44 0.33 17.40
CA VAL A 92 -12.17 1.03 18.65
C VAL A 92 -11.69 -0.03 19.63
N ALA A 93 -10.39 -0.02 19.96
CA ALA A 93 -9.91 -0.74 21.12
C ALA A 93 -10.56 -0.04 22.34
N HIS A 94 -11.64 -0.64 22.84
CA HIS A 94 -12.27 -0.29 24.11
C HIS A 94 -11.46 -0.87 25.26
#